data_AF-A0A7W2NUR8-F1
#
_entry.id   AF-A0A7W2NUR8-F1
#
_cell.length_a   1.000
_cell.length_b   1.000
_cell.length_c   1.000
_cell.angle_alpha   90.00
_cell.angle_beta   90.00
_cell.angle_gamma   90.00
#
_symmetry.space_group_name_H-M   'P 1'
#
loop_
_entity.id
_entity.type
_entity.pdbx_description
1 polymer ?
#
loop_
_entity_poly.entity_id
_entity_poly.type
_entity_poly.pdbx_seq_one_letter_code
_entity_poly.pdbx_strand_id
1 'polypeptide(L)' 'MSNQGSGGNVLAAICSFFIAGLGQLVQGRILAAILFFLLTWVNYTLAATGILFFMAIPGITFHFWAIIDAARYRGRS' A
#
# COMPACT_ATOMS: atom_id res chain seq x y z
N MET A 1 14.42 14.50 14.28
CA MET A 1 14.35 14.23 12.83
C MET A 1 14.44 12.73 12.59
N SER A 2 13.32 12.01 12.64
CA SER A 2 13.27 10.60 12.23
C SER A 2 13.36 10.55 10.70
N ASN A 3 14.60 10.49 10.21
CA ASN A 3 14.89 10.34 8.80
C ASN A 3 14.21 9.09 8.24
N GLN A 4 13.87 9.17 6.95
CA GLN A 4 13.44 8.07 6.09
C GLN A 4 14.28 6.82 6.41
N GLY A 5 13.65 5.73 6.88
CA GLY A 5 14.37 4.51 7.32
C GLY A 5 14.36 4.21 8.82
N SER A 6 13.54 4.89 9.64
CA SER A 6 13.24 4.42 11.00
C SER A 6 12.59 3.03 10.96
N GLY A 7 12.81 2.20 11.99
CA GLY A 7 12.24 0.85 12.08
C GLY A 7 10.73 0.79 11.83
N GLY A 8 9.98 1.85 12.17
CA GLY A 8 8.56 1.98 11.86
C GLY A 8 8.23 2.05 10.36
N ASN A 9 9.09 2.64 9.53
CA ASN A 9 8.93 2.66 8.07
C ASN A 9 9.25 1.30 7.45
N VAL A 10 10.26 0.60 7.97
CA VAL A 10 10.62 -0.75 7.50
C VAL A 10 9.47 -1.70 7.81
N LEU A 11 8.92 -1.65 9.02
CA LEU A 11 7.77 -2.45 9.41
C LEU A 11 6.55 -2.13 8.54
N ALA A 12 6.27 -0.85 8.30
CA ALA A 12 5.19 -0.43 7.42
C ALA A 12 5.36 -0.90 5.97
N ALA A 13 6.58 -0.86 5.43
CA ALA A 13 6.87 -1.37 4.09
C ALA A 13 6.61 -2.88 3.99
N ILE A 14 7.01 -3.65 5.01
CA ILE A 14 6.74 -5.10 5.09
C ILE A 14 5.23 -5.34 5.22
N CYS A 15 4.51 -4.57 6.04
CA CYS A 15 3.06 -4.69 6.16
C CYS A 15 2.34 -4.40 4.83
N SER A 16 2.74 -3.33 4.12
CA SER A 16 2.22 -3.03 2.78
C SER A 16 2.61 -4.06 1.72
N PHE A 17 3.70 -4.81 1.91
CA PHE A 17 4.10 -5.91 1.02
C PHE A 17 3.14 -7.10 1.12
N PHE A 18 2.71 -7.48 2.34
CA PHE A 18 1.73 -8.56 2.52
C PHE A 18 0.33 -8.14 2.07
N ILE A 19 -0.14 -6.98 2.52
CA ILE A 19 -1.47 -6.46 2.19
C ILE A 19 -1.34 -4.96 1.92
N ALA A 20 -1.64 -4.54 0.69
CA ALA A 20 -1.64 -3.13 0.33
C ALA A 20 -2.55 -2.33 1.27
N GLY A 21 -1.99 -1.28 1.87
CA GLY A 21 -2.69 -0.42 2.82
C GLY A 21 -2.38 -0.68 4.30
N LEU A 22 -1.91 -1.88 4.69
CA LEU A 22 -1.58 -2.15 6.11
C LEU A 22 -0.42 -1.30 6.64
N GLY A 23 0.59 -1.03 5.82
CA GLY A 23 1.70 -0.17 6.22
C GLY A 23 1.26 1.24 6.61
N GLN A 24 0.23 1.75 5.94
CA GLN A 24 -0.35 3.05 6.23
C GLN A 24 -1.17 3.03 7.53
N LEU A 25 -1.82 1.91 7.88
CA LEU A 25 -2.48 1.75 9.19
C LEU A 25 -1.47 1.76 10.33
N VAL A 26 -0.36 1.04 10.17
CA VAL A 26 0.73 0.97 11.17
C VAL A 26 1.35 2.36 11.40
N GLN A 27 1.32 3.23 10.39
CA GLN A 27 1.80 4.61 10.47
C GLN A 27 0.75 5.62 10.98
N GLY A 28 -0.47 5.17 11.32
CA GLY A 28 -1.57 6.03 11.78
C GLY A 28 -2.33 6.76 10.65
N ARG A 29 -2.08 6.42 9.38
CA ARG A 29 -2.73 7.01 8.20
C ARG A 29 -3.93 6.18 7.73
N ILE A 30 -5.00 6.19 8.52
CA ILE A 30 -6.22 5.39 8.28
C ILE A 30 -6.87 5.69 6.91
N LEU A 31 -6.95 6.96 6.51
CA LEU A 31 -7.50 7.37 5.22
C LEU A 31 -6.71 6.81 4.03
N ALA A 32 -5.37 6.88 4.09
CA ALA A 32 -4.51 6.35 3.04
C ALA A 32 -4.57 4.81 2.99
N ALA A 33 -4.61 4.17 4.16
CA ALA A 33 -4.75 2.72 4.24
C ALA A 33 -6.02 2.19 3.56
N ILE A 34 -7.17 2.81 3.85
CA ILE A 34 -8.45 2.39 3.27
C ILE A 34 -8.44 2.63 1.75
N LEU A 35 -7.88 3.75 1.28
CA LEU A 35 -7.75 4.02 -0.15
C LEU A 35 -6.87 3.00 -0.88
N PHE A 36 -5.67 2.71 -0.36
CA PHE A 36 -4.77 1.73 -0.97
C PHE A 36 -5.33 0.30 -0.89
N PHE A 37 -5.99 -0.04 0.21
CA PHE A 37 -6.66 -1.32 0.35
C PHE A 37 -7.77 -1.44 -0.70
N LEU A 38 -8.72 -0.51 -0.74
CA LEU A 38 -9.83 -0.53 -1.70
C LEU A 38 -9.36 -0.51 -3.15
N LEU A 39 -8.40 0.35 -3.51
CA LEU A 39 -7.87 0.40 -4.88
C LEU A 39 -7.25 -0.94 -5.27
N THR A 40 -6.40 -1.51 -4.42
CA THR A 40 -5.72 -2.78 -4.73
C THR A 40 -6.69 -3.94 -4.74
N TRP A 41 -7.58 -4.03 -3.74
CA TRP A 41 -8.60 -5.08 -3.65
C TRP A 41 -9.59 -5.02 -4.80
N VAL A 42 -10.13 -3.84 -5.14
CA VAL A 42 -11.06 -3.68 -6.27
C VAL A 42 -10.39 -4.09 -7.57
N ASN A 43 -9.14 -3.67 -7.82
CA ASN A 43 -8.40 -4.09 -9.02
C ASN A 43 -8.17 -5.61 -9.05
N TYR A 44 -7.82 -6.23 -7.91
CA TYR A 44 -7.61 -7.67 -7.83
C TYR A 44 -8.93 -8.47 -7.99
N THR A 45 -10.03 -8.01 -7.40
CA THR A 45 -11.36 -8.64 -7.53
C THR A 45 -11.90 -8.51 -8.94
N LEU A 46 -11.70 -7.36 -9.60
CA LEU A 46 -12.07 -7.14 -11.01
C LEU A 46 -11.22 -7.97 -11.98
N ALA A 47 -9.92 -8.12 -11.68
CA ALA A 47 -9.05 -9.03 -12.44
C ALA A 47 -9.46 -10.50 -12.25
N ALA A 48 -9.83 -10.90 -11.03
CA ALA A 48 -10.28 -12.26 -10.71
C ALA A 48 -11.62 -12.63 -11.36
N THR A 49 -12.45 -11.65 -11.75
CA THR A 49 -13.71 -11.91 -12.47
C THR A 49 -13.49 -12.37 -13.92
N GLY A 50 -12.25 -12.43 -14.41
CA GLY A 50 -11.88 -13.00 -15.72
C GLY A 50 -12.20 -12.10 -16.92
N ILE A 51 -13.17 -11.19 -16.79
CA ILE A 51 -13.58 -10.23 -17.84
C ILE A 51 -12.52 -9.13 -18.04
N LEU A 52 -11.77 -8.78 -16.97
CA LEU A 52 -10.81 -7.67 -16.95
C LEU A 52 -9.42 -8.17 -16.52
N PHE A 53 -8.93 -9.25 -17.16
CA PHE A 53 -7.60 -9.79 -16.89
C PHE A 53 -6.47 -8.72 -16.99
N PHE A 54 -6.62 -7.74 -17.88
CA PHE A 54 -5.69 -6.62 -18.03
C PHE A 54 -5.59 -5.73 -16.77
N MET A 55 -6.60 -5.75 -15.89
CA MET A 55 -6.63 -4.98 -14.65
C MET A 55 -5.70 -5.54 -13.55
N ALA A 56 -5.13 -6.73 -13.77
CA ALA A 56 -4.08 -7.26 -12.90
C ALA A 56 -2.80 -6.40 -12.92
N ILE A 57 -2.49 -5.76 -14.06
CA ILE A 57 -1.31 -4.90 -14.23
C ILE A 57 -1.38 -3.63 -13.37
N PRO A 58 -2.47 -2.83 -13.40
CA PRO A 58 -2.61 -1.72 -12.48
C PRO A 58 -2.68 -2.17 -11.02
N GLY A 59 -3.31 -3.33 -10.72
CA GLY A 59 -3.35 -3.88 -9.35
C GLY A 59 -1.95 -4.11 -8.74
N ILE A 60 -1.04 -4.72 -9.49
CA ILE A 60 0.36 -4.90 -9.08
C ILE A 60 1.08 -3.55 -8.94
N THR A 61 0.85 -2.63 -9.87
CA THR A 61 1.45 -1.28 -9.83
C THR A 61 1.02 -0.51 -8.57
N PHE A 62 -0.26 -0.59 -8.19
CA PHE A 62 -0.78 0.01 -6.97
C PHE A 62 -0.21 -0.65 -5.71
N HIS A 63 0.01 -1.96 -5.72
CA HIS A 63 0.64 -2.68 -4.61
C HIS A 63 2.09 -2.19 -4.38
N PHE A 64 2.89 -2.09 -5.44
CA PHE A 64 4.23 -1.51 -5.37
C PHE A 64 4.23 -0.04 -4.93
N TRP A 65 3.26 0.75 -5.40
CA TRP A 65 3.14 2.14 -4.99
C TRP A 65 2.79 2.26 -3.49
N ALA A 66 1.92 1.39 -2.97
CA ALA A 66 1.60 1.34 -1.54
C ALA A 66 2.81 0.99 -0.66
N ILE A 67 3.71 0.13 -1.15
CA ILE A 67 4.98 -0.20 -0.49
C ILE A 67 5.93 1.01 -0.50
N ILE A 68 6.10 1.67 -1.64
CA ILE A 68 6.96 2.84 -1.76
C ILE A 68 6.45 4.00 -0.91
N ASP A 69 5.14 4.24 -0.88
CA ASP A 69 4.53 5.28 -0.05
C ASP A 69 4.73 5.00 1.44
N ALA A 70 4.56 3.73 1.87
CA ALA A 70 4.81 3.34 3.26
C ALA A 70 6.30 3.47 3.61
N ALA A 71 7.21 3.06 2.72
CA ALA A 71 8.65 3.18 2.95
C ALA A 71 9.12 4.64 2.99
N ARG A 72 8.57 5.50 2.12
CA ARG A 72 8.94 6.92 2.03
C ARG A 72 8.22 7.81 3.04
N TYR A 73 7.25 7.30 3.81
CA TYR A 73 6.53 8.10 4.78
C TYR A 73 7.49 8.84 5.72
N ARG A 74 7.46 10.17 5.68
CA ARG A 74 8.10 11.01 6.68
C ARG A 74 6.98 11.51 7.57
N GLY A 75 6.89 11.00 8.79
CA GLY A 75 6.00 11.55 9.81
C GLY A 75 6.21 13.05 9.87
N ARG A 76 5.14 13.82 9.65
CA ARG A 76 5.20 15.28 9.65
C ARG A 76 5.52 15.70 11.09
N SER A 77 6.72 16.26 11.29
CA SER A 77 7.11 16.93 12.53
C SER A 77 6.37 18.25 12.66
#